data_AF-A0A2D6NXC1-F1
#
_entry.id   AF-A0A2D6NXC1-F1
#
_cell.length_a   1.000
_cell.length_b   1.000
_cell.length_c   1.000
_cell.angle_alpha   90.00
_cell.angle_beta   90.00
_cell.angle_gamma   90.00
#
_symmetry.space_group_name_H-M   'P 1'
#
loop_
_entity.id
_entity.type
_entity.pdbx_description
1 polymer ?
#
loop_
_entity_poly.entity_id
_entity_poly.type
_entity_poly.pdbx_seq_one_letter_code
_entity_poly.pdbx_strand_id
1 'polypeptide(L)'
;MKNAIILCSGGLDSVTAAYKVKDEYSKLKFLFFDYGQRAVKEEEKCCKEIAKRLEAEFIKVELKWLGEISTAMLNKEGEVKENNEDIKNWWVPARNSVFLVNALAFAESEFLKNKEKYDVIIGIKDEGDEHMADTTPEFVKKVNELAKEGTQDGDYEVVAPLIELDKTDVIKLGKELKVPFELTYSCYIENGPCGKCLNCVLRKNSFNLLRIEDKSYAL
;
A
#
# COMPACT_ATOMS: atom_id res chain seq x y z
N MET A 1 -2.76 11.89 21.64
CA MET A 1 -3.22 11.23 20.39
C MET A 1 -1.98 10.66 19.71
N LYS A 2 -2.10 9.49 19.07
CA LYS A 2 -0.97 8.85 18.39
C LYS A 2 -0.72 9.52 17.03
N ASN A 3 0.46 9.31 16.44
CA ASN A 3 0.74 9.66 15.04
C ASN A 3 0.87 8.39 14.20
N ALA A 4 0.82 8.51 12.86
CA ALA A 4 0.93 7.37 11.96
C ALA A 4 1.89 7.61 10.80
N ILE A 5 2.73 6.62 10.53
CA ILE A 5 3.44 6.42 9.27
C ILE A 5 2.61 5.46 8.43
N ILE A 6 2.08 5.94 7.32
CA ILE A 6 1.25 5.16 6.40
C ILE A 6 2.10 4.78 5.19
N LEU A 7 2.20 3.48 4.93
CA LEU A 7 2.81 2.95 3.72
C LEU A 7 1.84 3.14 2.56
N CYS A 8 1.99 4.25 1.84
CA CYS A 8 1.06 4.65 0.80
C CYS A 8 1.70 4.60 -0.58
N SER A 9 1.13 3.77 -1.46
CA SER A 9 1.52 3.68 -2.87
C SER A 9 0.71 4.60 -3.79
N GLY A 10 -0.35 5.27 -3.28
CA GLY A 10 -1.33 5.97 -4.11
C GLY A 10 -2.36 5.05 -4.77
N GLY A 11 -2.27 3.73 -4.52
CA GLY A 11 -3.26 2.76 -4.96
C GLY A 11 -4.50 2.69 -4.08
N LEU A 12 -5.57 2.09 -4.61
CA LEU A 12 -6.87 1.97 -3.96
C LEU A 12 -6.79 1.49 -2.50
N ASP A 13 -6.10 0.39 -2.25
CA ASP A 13 -6.05 -0.25 -0.92
C ASP A 13 -5.28 0.62 0.07
N SER A 14 -4.08 1.10 -0.30
CA SER A 14 -3.25 1.93 0.58
C SER A 14 -3.87 3.30 0.87
N VAL A 15 -4.58 3.89 -0.10
CA VAL A 15 -5.37 5.12 0.12
C VAL A 15 -6.59 4.85 0.99
N THR A 16 -7.28 3.72 0.81
CA THR A 16 -8.43 3.37 1.66
C THR A 16 -7.98 3.11 3.10
N ALA A 17 -6.85 2.45 3.31
CA ALA A 17 -6.23 2.27 4.61
C ALA A 17 -5.92 3.63 5.28
N ALA A 18 -5.35 4.58 4.55
CA ALA A 18 -5.12 5.93 5.05
C ALA A 18 -6.42 6.63 5.47
N TYR A 19 -7.46 6.57 4.64
CA TYR A 19 -8.77 7.17 4.95
C TYR A 19 -9.47 6.48 6.13
N LYS A 20 -9.24 5.18 6.33
CA LYS A 20 -9.83 4.41 7.43
C LYS A 20 -9.31 4.87 8.79
N VAL A 21 -8.05 5.28 8.85
CA VAL A 21 -7.36 5.59 10.12
C VAL A 21 -7.10 7.08 10.33
N LYS A 22 -7.27 7.93 9.32
CA LYS A 22 -6.89 9.36 9.37
C LYS A 22 -7.43 10.13 10.59
N ASP A 23 -8.61 9.78 11.08
CA ASP A 23 -9.28 10.47 12.20
C ASP A 23 -8.86 9.89 13.56
N GLU A 24 -8.14 8.77 13.57
CA GLU A 24 -7.60 8.09 14.76
C GLU A 24 -6.20 8.65 15.16
N TYR A 25 -5.54 9.37 14.24
CA TYR A 25 -4.17 9.86 14.37
C TYR A 25 -4.07 11.38 14.18
N SER A 26 -3.17 12.04 14.91
CA SER A 26 -3.00 13.51 14.84
C SER A 26 -2.07 13.98 13.73
N LYS A 27 -1.03 13.22 13.44
CA LYS A 27 -0.07 13.52 12.37
C LYS A 27 0.08 12.30 11.48
N LEU A 28 0.07 12.55 10.18
CA LEU A 28 0.23 11.52 9.17
C LEU A 28 1.53 11.78 8.38
N LYS A 29 2.33 10.73 8.22
CA LYS A 29 3.44 10.69 7.27
C LYS A 29 3.15 9.61 6.25
N PHE A 30 3.26 9.92 4.97
CA PHE A 30 3.12 8.96 3.88
C PHE A 30 4.51 8.52 3.45
N LEU A 31 4.84 7.25 3.68
CA LEU A 31 6.05 6.63 3.16
C LEU A 31 5.72 5.96 1.83
N PHE A 32 6.25 6.55 0.76
CA PHE A 32 6.16 6.03 -0.60
C PHE A 32 7.46 5.31 -0.96
N PHE A 33 7.38 4.03 -1.29
CA PHE A 33 8.54 3.25 -1.69
C PHE A 33 8.68 3.21 -3.21
N ASP A 34 9.81 3.73 -3.68
CA ASP A 34 10.24 3.60 -5.07
C ASP A 34 11.29 2.49 -5.15
N TYR A 35 10.84 1.30 -5.51
CA TYR A 35 11.68 0.13 -5.71
C TYR A 35 11.90 -0.16 -7.21
N GLY A 36 11.71 0.85 -8.08
CA GLY A 36 11.87 0.68 -9.52
C GLY A 36 10.69 -0.04 -10.19
N GLN A 37 9.48 0.10 -9.64
CA GLN A 37 8.27 -0.41 -10.26
C GLN A 37 7.88 0.40 -11.51
N ARG A 38 7.28 -0.26 -12.50
CA ARG A 38 6.91 0.36 -13.79
C ARG A 38 5.98 1.55 -13.63
N ALA A 39 4.98 1.44 -12.76
CA ALA A 39 3.97 2.48 -12.51
C ALA A 39 4.42 3.58 -11.53
N VAL A 40 5.71 3.66 -11.18
CA VAL A 40 6.20 4.53 -10.09
C VAL A 40 5.79 6.00 -10.27
N LYS A 41 5.75 6.51 -11.51
CA LYS A 41 5.42 7.92 -11.76
C LYS A 41 3.96 8.22 -11.45
N GLU A 42 3.05 7.37 -11.90
CA GLU A 42 1.62 7.47 -11.65
C GLU A 42 1.28 7.23 -10.17
N GLU A 43 1.88 6.19 -9.58
CA GLU A 43 1.77 5.88 -8.15
C GLU A 43 2.25 7.05 -7.27
N GLU A 44 3.43 7.60 -7.56
CA GLU A 44 3.98 8.75 -6.82
C GLU A 44 3.09 9.99 -6.96
N LYS A 45 2.58 10.26 -8.17
CA LYS A 45 1.65 11.37 -8.43
C LYS A 45 0.38 11.23 -7.59
N CYS A 46 -0.26 10.06 -7.62
CA CYS A 46 -1.46 9.78 -6.83
C CYS A 46 -1.18 9.88 -5.32
N CYS A 47 -0.08 9.30 -4.85
CA CYS A 47 0.31 9.33 -3.45
C CYS A 47 0.51 10.78 -2.95
N LYS A 48 1.20 11.64 -3.71
CA LYS A 48 1.39 13.06 -3.37
C LYS A 48 0.07 13.82 -3.29
N GLU A 49 -0.85 13.59 -4.23
CA GLU A 49 -2.14 14.27 -4.25
C GLU A 49 -3.00 13.85 -3.05
N ILE A 50 -3.00 12.56 -2.69
CA ILE A 50 -3.69 12.08 -1.50
C ILE A 50 -3.04 12.61 -0.22
N ALA A 51 -1.70 12.60 -0.14
CA ALA A 51 -0.97 13.14 1.01
C ALA A 51 -1.36 14.61 1.27
N LYS A 52 -1.41 15.42 0.20
CA LYS A 52 -1.87 16.82 0.27
C LYS A 52 -3.30 16.93 0.82
N ARG A 53 -4.22 16.08 0.37
CA ARG A 53 -5.63 16.10 0.82
C ARG A 53 -5.81 15.68 2.27
N LEU A 54 -4.94 14.84 2.80
CA LEU A 54 -4.96 14.38 4.18
C LEU A 54 -4.00 15.15 5.07
N GLU A 55 -3.40 16.24 4.57
CA GLU A 55 -2.40 17.05 5.27
C GLU A 55 -1.23 16.20 5.82
N ALA A 56 -0.88 15.13 5.10
CA ALA A 56 0.19 14.21 5.45
C ALA A 56 1.53 14.68 4.86
N GLU A 57 2.61 14.51 5.62
CA GLU A 57 3.97 14.70 5.12
C GLU A 57 4.32 13.58 4.12
N PHE A 58 4.66 13.92 2.88
CA PHE A 58 5.07 12.93 1.87
C PHE A 58 6.58 12.67 1.95
N ILE A 59 6.97 11.41 2.10
CA ILE A 59 8.36 10.95 2.17
C ILE A 59 8.56 9.86 1.12
N LYS A 60 9.50 10.09 0.20
CA LYS A 60 9.92 9.09 -0.79
C LYS A 60 11.14 8.33 -0.28
N VAL A 61 11.09 7.00 -0.32
CA VAL A 61 12.19 6.11 0.04
C VAL A 61 12.57 5.29 -1.18
N GLU A 62 13.83 5.38 -1.59
CA GLU A 62 14.34 4.66 -2.78
C GLU A 62 14.94 3.31 -2.37
N LEU A 63 14.40 2.24 -2.93
CA LEU A 63 14.80 0.85 -2.71
C LEU A 63 15.04 0.15 -4.05
N LYS A 64 15.71 0.84 -4.99
CA LYS A 64 15.88 0.39 -6.40
C LYS A 64 16.46 -1.03 -6.52
N TRP A 65 17.36 -1.40 -5.62
CA TRP A 65 17.94 -2.75 -5.54
C TRP A 65 16.89 -3.86 -5.48
N LEU A 66 15.73 -3.61 -4.86
CA LEU A 66 14.66 -4.59 -4.74
C LEU A 66 14.02 -4.88 -6.11
N GLY A 67 13.88 -3.87 -6.96
CA GLY A 67 13.42 -4.05 -8.34
C GLY A 67 14.46 -4.69 -9.26
N GLU A 68 15.75 -4.43 -9.01
CA GLU A 68 16.84 -5.02 -9.79
C GLU A 68 16.86 -6.55 -9.67
N ILE A 69 16.73 -7.05 -8.43
CA ILE A 69 16.72 -8.50 -8.13
C ILE A 69 15.36 -9.16 -8.38
N SER A 70 14.29 -8.39 -8.45
CA SER A 70 12.94 -8.90 -8.65
C SER A 70 12.79 -9.57 -10.01
N THR A 71 12.11 -10.72 -10.07
CA THR A 71 11.66 -11.33 -11.33
C THR A 71 10.23 -10.94 -11.68
N ALA A 72 9.58 -10.12 -10.85
CA ALA A 72 8.19 -9.72 -11.03
C ALA A 72 8.00 -8.86 -12.29
N MET A 73 6.85 -9.01 -12.93
CA MET A 73 6.43 -8.13 -14.03
C MET A 73 6.22 -6.67 -13.62
N LEU A 74 6.19 -6.40 -12.30
CA LEU A 74 6.22 -5.05 -11.72
C LEU A 74 7.52 -4.30 -12.03
N ASN A 75 8.61 -5.01 -12.25
CA ASN A 75 9.96 -4.43 -12.41
C ASN A 75 10.60 -4.78 -13.76
N LYS A 76 10.13 -5.83 -14.44
CA LYS A 76 10.65 -6.25 -15.74
C LYS A 76 9.81 -5.72 -16.90
N GLU A 77 10.49 -5.41 -18.00
CA GLU A 77 9.84 -5.13 -19.27
C GLU A 77 9.15 -6.38 -19.80
N GLY A 78 8.01 -6.18 -20.45
CA GLY A 78 7.20 -7.28 -20.98
C GLY A 78 5.74 -6.90 -21.16
N GLU A 79 5.10 -7.59 -22.09
CA GLU A 79 3.68 -7.44 -22.37
C GLU A 79 2.85 -8.06 -21.23
N VAL A 80 1.90 -7.28 -20.71
CA VAL A 80 0.89 -7.80 -19.77
C VAL A 80 -0.25 -8.40 -20.59
N LYS A 81 -0.26 -9.74 -20.66
CA LYS A 81 -1.32 -10.50 -21.33
C LYS A 81 -2.56 -10.60 -20.45
N GLU A 82 -3.73 -10.71 -21.09
CA GLU A 82 -4.96 -11.11 -20.40
C GLU A 82 -4.77 -12.50 -19.79
N ASN A 83 -5.35 -12.72 -18.61
CA ASN A 83 -5.29 -13.97 -17.84
C ASN A 83 -3.90 -14.34 -17.29
N ASN A 84 -3.02 -13.36 -17.06
CA ASN A 84 -1.81 -13.59 -16.25
C ASN A 84 -2.16 -13.57 -14.75
N GLU A 85 -3.01 -14.53 -14.38
CA GLU A 85 -3.67 -14.67 -13.07
C GLU A 85 -2.75 -15.24 -11.99
N ASP A 86 -1.63 -15.87 -12.38
CA ASP A 86 -0.67 -16.37 -11.38
C ASP A 86 -0.05 -15.19 -10.62
N ILE A 87 -0.52 -15.02 -9.39
CA ILE A 87 -0.08 -13.99 -8.45
C ILE A 87 1.44 -14.01 -8.24
N LYS A 88 2.10 -15.16 -8.43
CA LYS A 88 3.55 -15.31 -8.32
C LYS A 88 4.31 -14.54 -9.40
N ASN A 89 3.71 -14.28 -10.57
CA ASN A 89 4.33 -13.45 -11.62
C ASN A 89 4.41 -11.97 -11.21
N TRP A 90 3.61 -11.57 -10.24
CA TRP A 90 3.56 -10.21 -9.68
C TRP A 90 4.27 -10.12 -8.32
N TRP A 91 4.86 -11.21 -7.85
CA TRP A 91 5.51 -11.29 -6.55
C TRP A 91 6.90 -10.67 -6.56
N VAL A 92 7.08 -9.59 -5.79
CA VAL A 92 8.40 -9.06 -5.45
C VAL A 92 8.82 -9.69 -4.12
N PRO A 93 9.87 -10.53 -4.08
CA PRO A 93 10.20 -11.31 -2.90
C PRO A 93 10.37 -10.48 -1.63
N ALA A 94 9.58 -10.82 -0.59
CA ALA A 94 9.64 -10.25 0.75
C ALA A 94 9.55 -8.71 0.79
N ARG A 95 8.88 -8.09 -0.20
CA ARG A 95 8.80 -6.64 -0.35
C ARG A 95 8.19 -5.97 0.89
N ASN A 96 7.11 -6.51 1.44
CA ASN A 96 6.45 -5.87 2.59
C ASN A 96 7.32 -5.98 3.85
N SER A 97 8.12 -7.03 4.00
CA SER A 97 9.11 -7.13 5.08
C SER A 97 10.14 -6.01 5.01
N VAL A 98 10.70 -5.74 3.83
CA VAL A 98 11.65 -4.64 3.62
C VAL A 98 10.99 -3.29 3.93
N PHE A 99 9.76 -3.08 3.47
CA PHE A 99 9.03 -1.84 3.71
C PHE A 99 8.75 -1.60 5.19
N LEU A 100 8.29 -2.63 5.91
CA LEU A 100 7.95 -2.53 7.33
C LEU A 100 9.18 -2.29 8.20
N VAL A 101 10.32 -2.94 7.92
CA VAL A 101 11.57 -2.68 8.64
C VAL A 101 12.05 -1.24 8.42
N ASN A 102 11.95 -0.71 7.20
CA ASN A 102 12.24 0.70 6.95
C ASN A 102 11.29 1.61 7.74
N ALA A 103 9.99 1.32 7.72
CA ALA A 103 8.98 2.11 8.43
C ALA A 103 9.22 2.16 9.95
N LEU A 104 9.60 1.04 10.56
CA LEU A 104 9.96 0.95 11.98
C LEU A 104 11.19 1.82 12.29
N ALA A 105 12.22 1.80 11.44
CA ALA A 105 13.38 2.66 11.59
C ALA A 105 13.03 4.17 11.48
N PHE A 106 12.09 4.53 10.61
CA PHE A 106 11.53 5.90 10.54
C PHE A 106 10.77 6.24 11.83
N ALA A 107 9.90 5.36 12.31
CA ALA A 107 9.13 5.57 13.54
C ALA A 107 10.03 5.81 14.75
N GLU A 108 11.07 4.99 14.91
CA GLU A 108 12.03 5.16 16.01
C GLU A 108 12.89 6.41 15.87
N SER A 109 13.30 6.75 14.64
CA SER A 109 14.01 8.00 14.40
C SER A 109 13.18 9.23 14.79
N GLU A 110 11.87 9.23 14.55
CA GLU A 110 10.96 10.30 14.99
C GLU A 110 10.87 10.36 16.53
N PHE A 111 10.80 9.21 17.20
CA PHE A 111 10.77 9.17 18.66
C PHE A 111 12.07 9.69 19.27
N LEU A 112 13.22 9.30 18.73
CA LEU A 112 14.53 9.74 19.24
C LEU A 112 14.74 11.25 19.06
N LYS A 113 14.33 11.81 17.92
CA LYS A 113 14.49 13.23 17.59
C LYS A 113 13.48 14.13 18.29
N ASN A 114 12.21 13.74 18.24
CA ASN A 114 11.08 14.62 18.54
C ASN A 114 10.22 14.14 19.72
N LYS A 115 10.49 12.93 20.26
CA LYS A 115 9.65 12.26 21.26
C LYS A 115 8.22 12.03 20.79
N GLU A 116 8.05 11.87 19.48
CA GLU A 116 6.78 11.59 18.84
C GLU A 116 6.68 10.12 18.45
N LYS A 117 5.64 9.43 18.92
CA LYS A 117 5.36 8.03 18.59
C LYS A 117 4.51 7.93 17.32
N TYR A 118 5.00 7.18 16.34
CA TYR A 118 4.30 6.87 15.11
C TYR A 118 4.03 5.37 15.02
N ASP A 119 2.75 4.97 14.98
CA ASP A 119 2.38 3.60 14.59
C ASP A 119 2.57 3.46 13.06
N VAL A 120 2.79 2.25 12.58
CA VAL A 120 3.00 1.96 11.15
C VAL A 120 1.74 1.33 10.57
N ILE A 121 1.20 1.91 9.50
CA ILE A 121 -0.02 1.45 8.84
C ILE A 121 0.32 0.89 7.47
N ILE A 122 -0.15 -0.32 7.17
CA ILE A 122 0.03 -0.97 5.87
C ILE A 122 -1.31 -1.47 5.31
N GLY A 123 -1.64 -1.10 4.08
CA GLY A 123 -2.89 -1.46 3.41
C GLY A 123 -2.90 -2.82 2.71
N ILE A 124 -2.30 -3.84 3.32
CA ILE A 124 -2.32 -5.23 2.80
C ILE A 124 -3.64 -5.93 3.14
N LYS A 125 -3.96 -6.97 2.37
CA LYS A 125 -5.12 -7.84 2.54
C LYS A 125 -4.66 -9.29 2.46
N ASP A 126 -5.31 -10.18 3.21
CA ASP A 126 -5.14 -11.61 3.05
C ASP A 126 -5.95 -12.08 1.83
N GLU A 127 -5.27 -12.63 0.83
CA GLU A 127 -5.88 -13.12 -0.41
C GLU A 127 -6.23 -14.62 -0.32
N GLY A 128 -6.22 -15.22 0.89
CA GLY A 128 -6.66 -16.59 1.13
C GLY A 128 -5.71 -17.64 0.56
N ASP A 129 -6.21 -18.66 -0.14
CA ASP A 129 -5.37 -19.78 -0.62
C ASP A 129 -4.30 -19.37 -1.65
N GLU A 130 -4.46 -18.22 -2.30
CA GLU A 130 -3.51 -17.64 -3.25
C GLU A 130 -2.71 -16.48 -2.64
N HIS A 131 -2.50 -16.48 -1.31
CA HIS A 131 -1.81 -15.40 -0.63
C HIS A 131 -0.31 -15.32 -0.94
N MET A 132 0.20 -14.09 -0.83
CA MET A 132 1.63 -13.83 -0.69
C MET A 132 2.02 -14.01 0.77
N ALA A 133 3.18 -14.61 1.04
CA ALA A 133 3.59 -14.94 2.41
C ALA A 133 3.67 -13.73 3.36
N ASP A 134 3.87 -12.52 2.82
CA ASP A 134 3.99 -11.27 3.58
C ASP A 134 2.70 -10.42 3.57
N THR A 135 1.54 -11.05 3.37
CA THR A 135 0.22 -10.40 3.40
C THR A 135 -0.78 -11.04 4.36
N THR A 136 -0.33 -11.89 5.28
CA THR A 136 -1.22 -12.63 6.21
C THR A 136 -1.31 -11.98 7.60
N PRO A 137 -2.35 -12.28 8.39
CA PRO A 137 -2.45 -11.84 9.78
C PRO A 137 -1.27 -12.33 10.64
N GLU A 138 -0.82 -13.58 10.46
CA GLU A 138 0.33 -14.12 11.21
C GLU A 138 1.62 -13.39 10.84
N PHE A 139 1.81 -13.00 9.57
CA PHE A 139 2.93 -12.15 9.19
C PHE A 139 2.92 -10.81 9.94
N VAL A 140 1.78 -10.10 9.98
CA VAL A 140 1.65 -8.81 10.69
C VAL A 140 1.93 -8.98 12.19
N LYS A 141 1.46 -10.07 12.80
CA LYS A 141 1.77 -10.40 14.19
C LYS A 141 3.27 -10.61 14.40
N LYS A 142 3.95 -11.33 13.51
CA LYS A 142 5.40 -11.54 13.57
C LYS A 142 6.19 -10.25 13.35
N VAL A 143 5.71 -9.35 12.50
CA VAL A 143 6.31 -8.02 12.37
C VAL A 143 6.14 -7.19 13.65
N ASN A 144 5.02 -7.31 14.36
CA ASN A 144 4.85 -6.65 15.67
C ASN A 144 5.78 -7.24 16.74
N GLU A 145 6.03 -8.55 16.73
CA GLU A 145 7.07 -9.16 17.58
C GLU A 145 8.45 -8.58 17.23
N LEU A 146 8.78 -8.48 15.93
CA LEU A 146 10.01 -7.85 15.46
C LEU A 146 10.09 -6.37 15.85
N ALA A 147 8.99 -5.61 15.82
CA ALA A 147 8.98 -4.21 16.22
C ALA A 147 9.42 -4.04 17.68
N LYS A 148 9.00 -4.95 18.56
CA LYS A 148 9.39 -4.93 19.99
C LYS A 148 10.85 -5.30 20.23
N GLU A 149 11.37 -6.27 19.48
CA GLU A 149 12.74 -6.77 19.66
C GLU A 149 13.79 -5.97 18.85
N GLY A 150 13.37 -5.43 17.71
CA GLY A 150 14.22 -4.75 16.73
C GLY A 150 14.28 -3.24 16.89
N THR A 151 13.46 -2.66 17.78
CA THR A 151 13.55 -1.26 18.20
C THR A 151 13.85 -1.18 19.68
N GLN A 152 14.54 -0.11 20.10
CA GLN A 152 14.99 0.10 21.47
C GLN A 152 13.97 0.86 22.31
N ASP A 153 13.23 1.80 21.70
CA ASP A 153 12.31 2.72 22.35
C ASP A 153 10.94 2.79 21.62
N GLY A 154 9.93 3.42 22.25
CA GLY A 154 8.71 3.91 21.57
C GLY A 154 7.57 2.93 21.30
N ASP A 155 7.77 1.61 21.45
CA ASP A 155 6.71 0.58 21.46
C ASP A 155 5.75 0.67 20.26
N TYR A 156 6.29 0.70 19.04
CA TYR A 156 5.51 0.94 17.82
C TYR A 156 4.61 -0.25 17.46
N GLU A 157 3.41 0.05 16.99
CA GLU A 157 2.46 -0.96 16.51
C GLU A 157 2.40 -0.95 14.98
N VAL A 158 2.42 -2.14 14.36
CA VAL A 158 2.13 -2.30 12.94
C VAL A 158 0.68 -2.73 12.76
N VAL A 159 -0.11 -1.91 12.09
CA VAL A 159 -1.55 -2.11 11.88
C VAL A 159 -1.84 -2.33 10.39
N ALA A 160 -2.56 -3.41 10.09
CA ALA A 160 -3.06 -3.72 8.75
C ALA A 160 -4.60 -3.63 8.74
N PRO A 161 -5.19 -2.43 8.60
CA PRO A 161 -6.62 -2.22 8.85
C PRO A 161 -7.54 -2.88 7.80
N LEU A 162 -6.98 -3.38 6.70
CA LEU A 162 -7.72 -4.03 5.62
C LEU A 162 -7.46 -5.54 5.54
N ILE A 163 -6.72 -6.11 6.50
CA ILE A 163 -6.18 -7.48 6.38
C ILE A 163 -7.26 -8.54 6.16
N GLU A 164 -8.42 -8.39 6.79
CA GLU A 164 -9.56 -9.32 6.70
C GLU A 164 -10.57 -8.96 5.59
N LEU A 165 -10.28 -7.95 4.76
CA LEU A 165 -11.22 -7.47 3.74
C LEU A 165 -10.84 -7.99 2.36
N ASP A 166 -11.84 -8.41 1.59
CA ASP A 166 -11.65 -8.66 0.16
C ASP A 166 -11.64 -7.34 -0.64
N LYS A 167 -11.35 -7.41 -1.95
CA LYS A 167 -11.31 -6.23 -2.82
C LYS A 167 -12.65 -5.49 -2.88
N THR A 168 -13.77 -6.23 -2.85
CA THR A 168 -15.12 -5.68 -2.91
C THR A 168 -15.45 -4.92 -1.63
N ASP A 169 -15.11 -5.49 -0.48
CA ASP A 169 -15.25 -4.85 0.82
C ASP A 169 -14.39 -3.60 0.94
N VAL A 170 -13.17 -3.60 0.41
CA VAL A 170 -12.32 -2.38 0.37
C VAL A 170 -12.96 -1.27 -0.45
N ILE A 171 -13.57 -1.58 -1.61
CA ILE A 171 -14.26 -0.55 -2.41
C ILE A 171 -15.52 -0.05 -1.69
N LYS A 172 -16.27 -0.94 -1.05
CA LYS A 172 -17.44 -0.56 -0.24
C LYS A 172 -17.04 0.37 0.90
N LEU A 173 -16.01 0.00 1.66
CA LEU A 173 -15.43 0.81 2.73
C LEU A 173 -14.92 2.15 2.19
N GLY A 174 -14.18 2.15 1.08
CA GLY A 174 -13.67 3.37 0.46
C GLY A 174 -14.79 4.32 0.06
N LYS A 175 -15.92 3.80 -0.43
CA LYS A 175 -17.11 4.62 -0.74
C LYS A 175 -17.72 5.23 0.51
N GLU A 176 -17.85 4.45 1.58
CA GLU A 176 -18.35 4.93 2.88
C GLU A 176 -17.46 6.05 3.46
N LEU A 177 -16.13 5.88 3.35
CA LEU A 177 -15.12 6.85 3.77
C LEU A 177 -14.93 8.03 2.81
N LYS A 178 -15.65 8.04 1.68
CA LYS A 178 -15.53 9.04 0.59
C LYS A 178 -14.11 9.16 0.04
N VAL A 179 -13.43 8.02 -0.14
CA VAL A 179 -12.14 7.94 -0.83
C VAL A 179 -12.32 8.48 -2.27
N PRO A 180 -11.48 9.41 -2.73
CA PRO A 180 -11.52 9.92 -4.09
C PRO A 180 -10.90 8.90 -5.05
N PHE A 181 -11.67 7.90 -5.46
CA PHE A 181 -11.20 6.78 -6.29
C PHE A 181 -10.55 7.23 -7.61
N GLU A 182 -10.98 8.35 -8.17
CA GLU A 182 -10.39 8.98 -9.36
C GLU A 182 -8.95 9.46 -9.16
N LEU A 183 -8.51 9.63 -7.92
CA LEU A 183 -7.14 10.02 -7.55
C LEU A 183 -6.26 8.82 -7.17
N THR A 184 -6.74 7.59 -7.38
CA THR A 184 -6.01 6.37 -7.04
C THR A 184 -5.51 5.65 -8.29
N TYR A 185 -4.35 5.00 -8.21
CA TYR A 185 -3.76 4.26 -9.32
C TYR A 185 -3.52 2.79 -8.93
N SER A 186 -4.27 1.87 -9.55
CA SER A 186 -4.16 0.43 -9.25
C SER A 186 -3.35 -0.34 -10.30
N CYS A 187 -3.10 0.24 -11.47
CA CYS A 187 -2.47 -0.48 -12.57
C CYS A 187 -0.99 -0.76 -12.28
N TYR A 188 -0.51 -1.93 -12.68
CA TYR A 188 0.89 -2.31 -12.54
C TYR A 188 1.81 -1.75 -13.62
N ILE A 189 1.25 -1.10 -14.64
CA ILE A 189 2.00 -0.47 -15.73
C ILE A 189 1.73 1.03 -15.77
N GLU A 190 2.63 1.77 -16.42
CA GLU A 190 2.49 3.21 -16.69
C GLU A 190 1.46 3.50 -17.79
N ASN A 191 1.15 4.80 -17.98
CA ASN A 191 0.27 5.33 -19.03
C ASN A 191 -1.20 4.91 -18.94
N GLY A 192 -1.69 4.67 -17.73
CA GLY A 192 -3.11 4.50 -17.46
C GLY A 192 -3.55 3.04 -17.23
N PRO A 193 -4.80 2.84 -16.76
CA PRO A 193 -5.28 1.51 -16.43
C PRO A 193 -5.37 0.58 -17.65
N CYS A 194 -4.50 -0.42 -17.70
CA CYS A 194 -4.42 -1.33 -18.85
C CYS A 194 -5.62 -2.27 -19.00
N GLY A 195 -6.43 -2.44 -17.95
CA GLY A 195 -7.58 -3.36 -17.94
C GLY A 195 -7.23 -4.85 -17.89
N LYS A 196 -5.94 -5.21 -17.95
CA LYS A 196 -5.46 -6.60 -18.13
C LYS A 196 -4.63 -7.15 -16.96
N CYS A 197 -3.92 -6.31 -16.22
CA CYS A 197 -3.16 -6.76 -15.06
C CYS A 197 -4.09 -7.20 -13.92
N LEU A 198 -3.59 -8.06 -13.01
CA LEU A 198 -4.37 -8.61 -11.90
C LEU A 198 -5.11 -7.52 -11.11
N ASN A 199 -4.44 -6.44 -10.73
CA ASN A 199 -5.09 -5.34 -9.99
C ASN A 199 -6.16 -4.60 -10.80
N CYS A 200 -5.98 -4.43 -12.12
CA CYS A 200 -7.01 -3.82 -12.98
C CYS A 200 -8.24 -4.71 -13.07
N VAL A 201 -8.05 -6.02 -13.26
CA VAL A 201 -9.13 -7.00 -13.34
C VAL A 201 -9.91 -7.05 -12.03
N LEU A 202 -9.22 -7.21 -10.90
CA LEU A 202 -9.84 -7.24 -9.58
C LEU A 202 -10.63 -5.96 -9.28
N ARG A 203 -10.01 -4.80 -9.54
CA ARG A 203 -10.68 -3.50 -9.36
C ARG A 203 -11.95 -3.42 -10.20
N LYS A 204 -11.84 -3.64 -11.52
CA LYS A 204 -12.96 -3.56 -12.46
C LYS A 204 -14.10 -4.50 -12.06
N ASN A 205 -13.79 -5.75 -11.73
CA ASN A 205 -14.77 -6.75 -11.34
C ASN A 205 -15.51 -6.35 -10.06
N SER A 206 -14.79 -5.88 -9.03
CA SER A 206 -15.40 -5.46 -7.77
C SER A 206 -16.26 -4.19 -7.92
N PHE A 207 -15.83 -3.19 -8.69
CA PHE A 207 -16.66 -2.02 -9.00
C PHE A 207 -17.95 -2.40 -9.74
N ASN A 208 -17.85 -3.31 -10.72
CA ASN A 208 -19.00 -3.83 -11.46
C ASN A 208 -19.98 -4.59 -10.55
N LEU A 209 -19.46 -5.46 -9.67
CA LEU A 209 -20.26 -6.22 -8.71
C LEU A 209 -21.08 -5.30 -7.79
N LEU A 210 -20.48 -4.20 -7.35
CA LEU A 210 -21.12 -3.19 -6.51
C LEU A 210 -22.02 -2.20 -7.27
N ARG A 211 -22.02 -2.26 -8.61
CA ARG A 211 -22.69 -1.30 -9.49
C ARG A 211 -22.29 0.15 -9.17
N ILE A 212 -21.00 0.36 -8.92
CA ILE A 212 -20.39 1.67 -8.69
C ILE A 212 -19.61 2.04 -9.94
N GLU A 213 -19.79 3.27 -10.44
CA GLU A 213 -18.96 3.81 -11.52
C GLU A 213 -17.52 4.05 -11.02
N ASP A 214 -16.55 3.43 -11.70
CA ASP A 214 -15.13 3.65 -11.41
C ASP A 214 -14.56 4.81 -12.23
N LYS A 215 -14.49 5.97 -11.59
CA LYS A 215 -14.03 7.21 -12.23
C LYS A 215 -12.54 7.22 -12.58
N SER A 216 -11.73 6.27 -12.08
CA SER A 216 -10.32 6.20 -12.48
C SER A 216 -10.12 5.70 -13.92
N TYR A 217 -11.13 5.08 -14.52
CA TYR A 217 -11.11 4.57 -15.90
C TYR A 217 -11.80 5.51 -16.90
N ALA A 218 -12.25 6.68 -16.48
CA ALA A 218 -12.91 7.67 -17.33
C ALA A 218 -11.93 8.62 -18.06
N LEU A 219 -10.62 8.29 -18.06
CA LEU A 219 -9.53 9.08 -18.65
C LEU A 219 -9.19 8.62 -20.06
#